data_AF-A0A351CZB4-F1
#
_entry.id   AF-A0A351CZB4-F1
#
_cell.length_a   1.000
_cell.length_b   1.000
_cell.length_c   1.000
_cell.angle_alpha   90.00
_cell.angle_beta   90.00
_cell.angle_gamma   90.00
#
_symmetry.space_group_name_H-M   'P 1'
#
loop_
_entity.id
_entity.type
_entity.pdbx_description
1 polymer ?
#
loop_
_entity_poly.entity_id
_entity_poly.type
_entity_poly.pdbx_seq_one_letter_code
_entity_poly.pdbx_strand_id
1 'polypeptide(L)'
;MYNKSLVDQLKVSASQPSEHLRKITNSDFGLSDKKLNKVVKDQQKEIGRYQERLYAEHKQSLLVVFQAMDAAGKDSSIRELNKRCNAQGVRVAKFTKPSVEELNHDYLWRIHKQTPAVGEVVIFNRSHYEDVLIVKVHGWASPSTIEERYTQINNFESLIASRGTTVIKFMLNISPDYQLTRFKSRLENPKKNWKFNPGDLDERKL
;
A
#
# COMPACT_ATOMS: atom_id res chain seq x y z
N MET A 1 -2.19 24.66 8.54
CA MET A 1 -3.05 24.50 7.36
C MET A 1 -2.52 23.34 6.52
N TYR A 2 -3.37 22.33 6.30
CA TYR A 2 -3.11 21.19 5.45
C TYR A 2 -3.09 21.67 3.99
N ASN A 3 -1.98 21.50 3.28
CA ASN A 3 -1.89 21.97 1.91
C ASN A 3 -2.57 20.94 0.98
N LYS A 4 -3.89 21.09 0.75
CA LYS A 4 -4.65 20.26 -0.21
C LYS A 4 -3.91 20.11 -1.54
N SER A 5 -3.21 21.16 -1.96
CA SER A 5 -2.36 21.19 -3.15
C SER A 5 -1.38 20.01 -3.24
N LEU A 6 -0.83 19.53 -2.14
CA LEU A 6 0.19 18.47 -2.14
C LEU A 6 -0.41 17.09 -2.40
N VAL A 7 -1.57 16.80 -1.82
CA VAL A 7 -2.29 15.55 -2.12
C VAL A 7 -2.75 15.54 -3.56
N ASP A 8 -3.25 16.68 -4.05
CA ASP A 8 -3.70 16.83 -5.43
C ASP A 8 -2.54 16.65 -6.42
N GLN A 9 -1.33 17.13 -6.08
CA GLN A 9 -0.12 16.92 -6.88
C GLN A 9 0.33 15.45 -6.96
N LEU A 10 -0.01 14.62 -5.97
CA LEU A 10 0.39 13.21 -5.91
C LEU A 10 -0.71 12.24 -6.35
N LYS A 11 -1.93 12.76 -6.56
CA LYS A 11 -3.08 11.95 -6.94
C LYS A 11 -3.00 11.60 -8.42
N VAL A 12 -3.08 10.31 -8.73
CA VAL A 12 -3.24 9.82 -10.10
C VAL A 12 -4.72 9.87 -10.48
N SER A 13 -5.02 10.40 -11.66
CA SER A 13 -6.35 10.36 -12.27
C SER A 13 -6.29 9.76 -13.67
N ALA A 14 -7.43 9.33 -14.21
CA ALA A 14 -7.51 8.89 -15.60
C ALA A 14 -7.07 9.99 -16.60
N SER A 15 -7.26 11.26 -16.24
CA SER A 15 -6.87 12.42 -17.04
C SER A 15 -5.41 12.86 -16.86
N GLN A 16 -4.71 12.36 -15.85
CA GLN A 16 -3.33 12.73 -15.54
C GLN A 16 -2.50 11.47 -15.21
N PRO A 17 -1.85 10.87 -16.23
CA PRO A 17 -1.04 9.67 -16.06
C PRO A 17 0.08 9.85 -15.03
N SER A 18 0.50 8.75 -14.41
CA SER A 18 1.47 8.72 -13.31
C SER A 18 2.93 8.98 -13.71
N GLU A 19 3.21 9.24 -14.99
CA GLU A 19 4.58 9.38 -15.53
C GLU A 19 5.38 10.48 -14.82
N HIS A 20 4.75 11.61 -14.52
CA HIS A 20 5.37 12.72 -13.79
C HIS A 20 5.75 12.34 -12.35
N LEU A 21 5.04 11.40 -11.72
CA LEU A 21 5.31 10.95 -10.35
C LEU A 21 6.52 10.03 -10.25
N ARG A 22 6.92 9.38 -11.36
CA ARG A 22 8.05 8.43 -11.37
C ARG A 22 9.34 9.07 -10.86
N LYS A 23 9.56 10.35 -11.16
CA LYS A 23 10.76 11.10 -10.76
C LYS A 23 10.71 11.57 -9.31
N ILE A 24 9.52 11.65 -8.70
CA ILE A 24 9.35 12.13 -7.33
C ILE A 24 9.61 10.96 -6.37
N THR A 25 10.87 10.83 -5.97
CA THR A 25 11.35 9.78 -5.06
C THR A 25 12.01 10.32 -3.79
N ASN A 26 12.35 11.61 -3.77
CA ASN A 26 12.98 12.29 -2.65
C ASN A 26 12.47 13.74 -2.57
N SER A 27 11.31 13.93 -1.93
CA SER A 27 10.69 15.24 -1.72
C SER A 27 10.32 15.40 -0.27
N ASP A 28 10.78 16.49 0.34
CA ASP A 28 10.35 16.98 1.65
C ASP A 28 9.21 18.01 1.54
N PHE A 29 8.85 18.37 0.29
CA PHE A 29 7.89 19.42 -0.06
C PHE A 29 8.17 20.76 0.65
N GLY A 30 9.46 21.06 0.88
CA GLY A 30 9.91 22.29 1.55
C GLY A 30 9.62 22.32 3.05
N LEU A 31 9.36 21.17 3.69
CA LEU A 31 9.12 21.07 5.13
C LEU A 31 10.40 20.67 5.87
N SER A 32 10.78 21.45 6.88
CA SER A 32 11.84 21.02 7.81
C SER A 32 11.42 19.79 8.62
N ASP A 33 12.39 18.97 9.03
CA ASP A 33 12.14 17.76 9.84
C ASP A 33 11.28 18.03 11.09
N LYS A 34 11.54 19.15 11.78
CA LYS A 34 10.77 19.56 12.96
C LYS A 34 9.30 19.82 12.60
N LYS A 35 9.06 20.48 11.47
CA LYS A 35 7.70 20.79 10.99
C LYS A 35 7.00 19.52 10.50
N LEU A 36 7.70 18.67 9.75
CA LEU A 36 7.17 17.39 9.26
C LEU A 36 6.75 16.49 10.43
N ASN A 37 7.62 16.31 11.42
CA ASN A 37 7.32 15.50 12.61
C ASN A 37 6.11 16.02 13.39
N LYS A 38 5.93 17.35 13.46
CA LYS A 38 4.74 17.95 14.07
C LYS A 38 3.48 17.63 13.26
N VAL A 39 3.52 17.83 11.94
CA VAL A 39 2.40 17.52 11.04
C VAL A 39 2.00 16.04 11.15
N VAL A 40 2.97 15.12 11.10
CA VAL A 40 2.70 13.67 11.22
C VAL A 40 2.01 13.36 12.54
N LYS A 41 2.51 13.89 13.66
CA LYS A 41 1.89 13.67 14.99
C LYS A 41 0.47 14.21 15.07
N ASP A 42 0.21 15.37 14.48
CA ASP A 42 -1.12 15.98 14.46
C ASP A 42 -2.08 15.16 13.57
N GLN A 43 -1.64 14.72 12.40
CA GLN A 43 -2.43 13.84 11.52
C GLN A 43 -2.70 12.48 12.15
N GLN A 44 -1.74 11.89 12.85
CA GLN A 44 -1.95 10.62 13.57
C GLN A 44 -3.07 10.72 14.60
N LYS A 45 -3.16 11.83 15.34
CA LYS A 45 -4.25 12.06 16.30
C LYS A 45 -5.61 12.16 15.60
N GLU A 46 -5.66 12.90 14.49
CA GLU A 46 -6.88 13.04 13.70
C GLU A 46 -7.33 11.71 13.11
N ILE A 47 -6.41 10.91 12.57
CA ILE A 47 -6.69 9.57 12.03
C ILE A 47 -7.27 8.66 13.13
N GLY A 48 -6.69 8.67 14.33
CA GLY A 48 -7.23 7.91 15.47
C GLY A 48 -8.67 8.31 15.79
N ARG A 49 -8.93 9.62 15.90
CA ARG A 49 -10.27 10.15 16.16
C ARG A 49 -11.28 9.78 15.06
N TYR A 50 -10.88 9.85 13.78
CA TYR A 50 -11.76 9.45 12.68
C TYR A 50 -11.98 7.94 12.61
N GLN A 51 -10.99 7.14 12.98
CA GLN A 51 -11.12 5.69 13.07
C GLN A 51 -12.14 5.30 14.15
N GLU A 52 -12.09 5.92 15.34
CA GLU A 52 -13.08 5.70 16.40
C GLU A 52 -14.50 6.07 15.94
N ARG A 53 -14.64 7.18 15.22
CA ARG A 53 -15.92 7.59 14.63
C ARG A 53 -16.42 6.62 13.57
N LEU A 54 -15.54 6.15 12.68
CA LEU A 54 -15.88 5.15 11.66
C LEU A 54 -16.42 3.87 12.32
N TYR A 55 -15.73 3.40 13.36
CA TYR A 55 -16.12 2.22 14.13
C TYR A 55 -17.47 2.41 14.81
N ALA A 56 -17.68 3.54 15.50
CA ALA A 56 -18.92 3.84 16.20
C ALA A 56 -20.11 4.09 15.26
N GLU A 57 -19.87 4.70 14.09
CA GLU A 57 -20.93 4.96 13.11
C GLU A 57 -21.46 3.67 12.47
N HIS A 58 -20.57 2.70 12.20
CA HIS A 58 -20.93 1.39 11.66
C HIS A 58 -21.78 1.46 10.37
N LYS A 59 -21.45 2.38 9.46
CA LYS A 59 -22.11 2.54 8.15
C LYS A 59 -21.19 2.43 6.95
N GLN A 60 -19.90 2.66 7.14
CA GLN A 60 -18.89 2.71 6.09
C GLN A 60 -17.66 1.93 6.52
N SER A 61 -16.77 1.63 5.59
CA SER A 61 -15.50 0.99 5.87
C SER A 61 -14.37 1.62 5.06
N LEU A 62 -13.13 1.35 5.47
CA LEU A 62 -11.95 1.91 4.81
C LEU A 62 -10.97 0.78 4.46
N LEU A 63 -10.64 0.67 3.18
CA LEU A 63 -9.55 -0.16 2.68
C LEU A 63 -8.36 0.72 2.29
N VAL A 64 -7.22 0.52 2.94
CA VAL A 64 -5.95 1.18 2.61
C VAL A 64 -5.01 0.17 1.99
N VAL A 65 -4.59 0.39 0.75
CA VAL A 65 -3.67 -0.49 0.02
C VAL A 65 -2.29 0.12 -0.02
N PHE A 66 -1.28 -0.58 0.50
CA PHE A 66 0.13 -0.23 0.32
C PHE A 66 0.79 -1.15 -0.69
N GLN A 67 1.22 -0.54 -1.79
CA GLN A 67 2.11 -1.16 -2.77
C GLN A 67 3.45 -0.44 -2.86
N ALA A 68 4.52 -1.19 -3.05
CA ALA A 68 5.87 -0.63 -3.13
C ALA A 68 6.90 -1.69 -3.51
N MET A 69 8.05 -1.25 -4.02
CA MET A 69 9.25 -2.08 -4.10
C MET A 69 9.71 -2.55 -2.70
N ASP A 70 10.46 -3.64 -2.66
CA ASP A 70 11.06 -4.07 -1.41
C ASP A 70 12.03 -3.01 -0.87
N ALA A 71 12.06 -2.90 0.45
CA ALA A 71 12.75 -1.85 1.21
C ALA A 71 12.22 -0.40 1.10
N ALA A 72 11.09 -0.16 0.42
CA ALA A 72 10.45 1.15 0.34
C ALA A 72 9.75 1.64 1.63
N GLY A 73 9.69 0.82 2.68
CA GLY A 73 9.20 1.25 3.99
C GLY A 73 7.71 1.02 4.27
N LYS A 74 7.03 0.13 3.54
CA LYS A 74 5.63 -0.28 3.79
C LYS A 74 5.37 -0.59 5.26
N ASP A 75 6.14 -1.50 5.85
CA ASP A 75 5.97 -1.89 7.26
C ASP A 75 6.13 -0.73 8.26
N SER A 76 7.04 0.21 7.98
CA SER A 76 7.18 1.40 8.83
C SER A 76 6.00 2.34 8.69
N SER A 77 5.54 2.60 7.46
CA SER A 77 4.38 3.46 7.22
C SER A 77 3.11 2.91 7.88
N ILE A 78 2.87 1.60 7.76
CA ILE A 78 1.74 0.92 8.41
C ILE A 78 1.84 1.04 9.93
N ARG A 79 3.04 0.80 10.50
CA ARG A 79 3.25 0.95 11.95
C ARG A 79 2.97 2.38 12.40
N GLU A 80 3.47 3.38 11.68
CA GLU A 80 3.23 4.80 12.02
C GLU A 80 1.75 5.17 11.91
N LEU A 81 1.03 4.64 10.93
CA LEU A 81 -0.41 4.85 10.76
C LEU A 81 -1.21 4.27 11.95
N ASN A 82 -0.85 3.07 12.39
CA ASN A 82 -1.56 2.36 13.45
C ASN A 82 -1.32 2.90 14.86
N LYS A 83 -0.29 3.72 15.11
CA LYS A 83 0.11 4.19 16.45
C LYS A 83 -1.00 4.85 17.28
N ARG A 84 -2.02 5.42 16.63
CA ARG A 84 -3.10 6.17 17.28
C ARG A 84 -4.48 5.59 17.02
N CYS A 85 -4.58 4.49 16.29
CA CYS A 85 -5.84 3.81 16.05
C CYS A 85 -6.11 2.77 17.15
N ASN A 86 -7.38 2.52 17.45
CA ASN A 86 -7.78 1.41 18.30
C ASN A 86 -7.59 0.09 17.54
N ALA A 87 -6.87 -0.86 18.13
CA ALA A 87 -6.57 -2.15 17.53
C ALA A 87 -7.83 -2.98 17.21
N GLN A 88 -8.97 -2.71 17.86
CA GLN A 88 -10.24 -3.39 17.56
C GLN A 88 -10.88 -2.96 16.24
N GLY A 89 -10.57 -1.75 15.76
CA GLY A 89 -11.14 -1.22 14.52
C GLY A 89 -10.16 -1.18 13.35
N VAL A 90 -8.94 -1.73 13.52
CA VAL A 90 -7.92 -1.77 12.47
C VAL A 90 -7.29 -3.15 12.35
N ARG A 91 -7.32 -3.72 11.14
CA ARG A 91 -6.66 -4.98 10.80
C ARG A 91 -5.65 -4.79 9.67
N VAL A 92 -4.52 -5.49 9.76
CA VAL A 92 -3.54 -5.56 8.68
C VAL A 92 -3.63 -6.93 8.01
N ALA A 93 -3.95 -6.96 6.72
CA ALA A 93 -3.86 -8.16 5.90
C ALA A 93 -2.57 -8.10 5.08
N LYS A 94 -1.68 -9.08 5.29
CA LYS A 94 -0.42 -9.18 4.56
C LYS A 94 -0.51 -10.28 3.53
N PHE A 95 -0.19 -9.97 2.28
CA PHE A 95 -0.18 -10.95 1.20
C PHE A 95 1.25 -11.34 0.85
N THR A 96 1.51 -12.65 0.86
CA THR A 96 2.77 -13.26 0.40
C THR A 96 2.51 -14.10 -0.85
N LYS A 97 3.51 -14.89 -1.27
CA LYS A 97 3.34 -15.90 -2.32
C LYS A 97 2.06 -16.71 -2.05
N PRO A 98 1.18 -16.90 -3.06
CA PRO A 98 -0.02 -17.69 -2.89
C PRO A 98 0.24 -19.13 -2.45
N SER A 99 -0.64 -19.68 -1.61
CA SER A 99 -0.64 -21.11 -1.27
C SER A 99 -1.19 -21.96 -2.44
N VAL A 100 -1.03 -23.28 -2.36
CA VAL A 100 -1.61 -24.20 -3.36
C VAL A 100 -3.14 -24.07 -3.42
N GLU A 101 -3.80 -23.93 -2.27
CA GLU A 101 -5.25 -23.70 -2.20
C GLU A 101 -5.63 -22.39 -2.87
N GLU A 102 -4.92 -21.30 -2.56
CA GLU A 102 -5.18 -20.00 -3.17
C GLU A 102 -4.98 -20.00 -4.68
N LEU A 103 -4.01 -20.77 -5.19
CA LEU A 103 -3.77 -20.95 -6.64
C LEU A 103 -4.84 -21.80 -7.32
N ASN A 104 -5.59 -22.61 -6.59
CA ASN A 104 -6.72 -23.38 -7.11
C ASN A 104 -8.02 -22.55 -7.19
N HIS A 105 -7.99 -21.29 -6.74
CA HIS A 105 -9.06 -20.32 -6.89
C HIS A 105 -8.63 -19.18 -7.84
N ASP A 106 -9.56 -18.30 -8.20
CA ASP A 106 -9.20 -17.04 -8.81
C ASP A 106 -8.37 -16.17 -7.83
N TYR A 107 -7.50 -15.31 -8.36
CA TYR A 107 -6.57 -14.54 -7.54
C TYR A 107 -7.26 -13.53 -6.61
N LEU A 108 -8.49 -13.11 -6.91
CA LEU A 108 -9.25 -12.19 -6.06
C LEU A 108 -9.92 -12.91 -4.89
N TRP A 109 -10.11 -14.22 -4.94
CA TRP A 109 -10.75 -15.00 -3.87
C TRP A 109 -10.12 -14.73 -2.49
N ARG A 110 -8.79 -14.88 -2.38
CA ARG A 110 -8.07 -14.65 -1.13
C ARG A 110 -8.08 -13.17 -0.70
N ILE A 111 -8.19 -12.27 -1.67
CA ILE A 111 -8.17 -10.82 -1.46
C ILE A 111 -9.51 -10.35 -0.93
N HIS A 112 -10.59 -10.79 -1.57
CA HIS A 112 -11.97 -10.46 -1.21
C HIS A 112 -12.28 -10.94 0.21
N LYS A 113 -11.80 -12.13 0.60
CA LYS A 113 -11.93 -12.63 1.98
C LYS A 113 -11.37 -11.67 3.04
N GLN A 114 -10.43 -10.80 2.67
CA GLN A 114 -9.77 -9.88 3.60
C GLN A 114 -10.33 -8.46 3.59
N THR A 115 -11.31 -8.12 2.73
CA THR A 115 -11.90 -6.77 2.67
C THR A 115 -12.49 -6.35 4.02
N PRO A 116 -12.57 -5.04 4.31
CA PRO A 116 -13.05 -4.57 5.60
C PRO A 116 -14.54 -4.85 5.81
N ALA A 117 -14.90 -5.24 7.03
CA ALA A 117 -16.28 -5.17 7.51
C ALA A 117 -16.70 -3.70 7.69
N VAL A 118 -18.01 -3.46 7.82
CA VAL A 118 -18.54 -2.13 8.13
C VAL A 118 -18.00 -1.66 9.49
N GLY A 119 -17.51 -0.43 9.57
CA GLY A 119 -16.84 0.13 10.75
C GLY A 119 -15.35 -0.23 10.86
N GLU A 120 -14.83 -1.11 10.00
CA GLU A 120 -13.45 -1.57 10.02
C GLU A 120 -12.55 -0.74 9.08
N VAL A 121 -11.32 -0.49 9.53
CA VAL A 121 -10.21 -0.12 8.65
C VAL A 121 -9.36 -1.35 8.38
N VAL A 122 -9.18 -1.71 7.12
CA VAL A 122 -8.24 -2.76 6.72
C VAL A 122 -7.09 -2.17 5.94
N ILE A 123 -5.88 -2.56 6.32
CA ILE A 123 -4.65 -2.17 5.63
C ILE A 123 -4.07 -3.40 4.92
N PHE A 124 -4.03 -3.33 3.60
CA PHE A 124 -3.38 -4.32 2.75
C PHE A 124 -1.88 -4.01 2.61
N ASN A 125 -1.03 -4.89 3.14
CA ASN A 125 0.42 -4.88 2.90
C ASN A 125 0.74 -5.84 1.74
N ARG A 126 1.00 -5.27 0.56
CA ARG A 126 0.76 -5.94 -0.75
C ARG A 126 -0.75 -6.19 -0.95
N SER A 127 -1.19 -6.61 -2.14
CA SER A 127 -2.62 -6.72 -2.49
C SER A 127 -2.85 -7.49 -3.79
N HIS A 128 -4.07 -7.47 -4.32
CA HIS A 128 -4.43 -7.95 -5.67
C HIS A 128 -3.59 -7.34 -6.80
N TYR A 129 -2.89 -6.22 -6.55
CA TYR A 129 -1.97 -5.67 -7.54
C TYR A 129 -0.74 -6.55 -7.79
N GLU A 130 -0.36 -7.48 -6.90
CA GLU A 130 0.73 -8.43 -7.17
C GLU A 130 0.45 -9.24 -8.45
N ASP A 131 -0.82 -9.56 -8.71
CA ASP A 131 -1.28 -10.32 -9.87
C ASP A 131 -1.17 -9.60 -11.21
N VAL A 132 -0.81 -8.31 -11.21
CA VAL A 132 -0.49 -7.51 -12.39
C VAL A 132 0.87 -6.81 -12.29
N LEU A 133 1.66 -7.15 -11.26
CA LEU A 133 3.01 -6.67 -11.03
C LEU A 133 4.01 -7.81 -11.21
N ILE A 134 4.22 -8.63 -10.18
CA ILE A 134 5.22 -9.71 -10.22
C ILE A 134 4.89 -10.75 -11.29
N VAL A 135 3.60 -11.07 -11.45
CA VAL A 135 3.11 -11.98 -12.49
C VAL A 135 3.46 -11.46 -13.89
N LYS A 136 3.38 -10.15 -14.10
CA LYS A 136 3.71 -9.50 -15.37
C LYS A 136 5.22 -9.50 -15.62
N VAL A 137 6.02 -9.14 -14.61
CA VAL A 137 7.48 -9.08 -14.69
C VAL A 137 8.09 -10.45 -15.04
N HIS A 138 7.61 -11.51 -14.41
CA HIS A 138 8.10 -12.88 -14.66
C HIS A 138 7.40 -13.60 -15.83
N GLY A 139 6.41 -12.97 -16.47
CA GLY A 139 5.66 -13.59 -17.58
C GLY A 139 4.84 -14.82 -17.19
N TRP A 140 4.39 -14.92 -15.93
CA TRP A 140 3.56 -16.05 -15.46
C TRP A 140 2.13 -16.04 -16.00
N ALA A 141 1.70 -14.93 -16.58
CA ALA A 141 0.45 -14.81 -17.33
C ALA A 141 0.71 -14.11 -18.67
N SER A 142 -0.11 -14.42 -19.67
CA SER A 142 -0.01 -13.75 -20.97
C SER A 142 -0.34 -12.26 -20.86
N PRO A 143 0.15 -11.41 -21.78
CA PRO A 143 -0.22 -9.99 -21.79
C PRO A 143 -1.74 -9.77 -21.86
N SER A 144 -2.48 -10.60 -22.60
CA SER A 144 -3.95 -10.51 -22.66
C SER A 144 -4.61 -10.78 -21.31
N THR A 145 -4.15 -11.80 -20.58
CA THR A 145 -4.63 -12.09 -19.23
C THR A 145 -4.32 -10.96 -18.25
N ILE A 146 -3.17 -10.30 -18.39
CA ILE A 146 -2.84 -9.13 -17.56
C ILE A 146 -3.81 -7.96 -17.84
N GLU A 147 -4.13 -7.69 -19.10
CA GLU A 147 -5.10 -6.65 -19.46
C GLU A 147 -6.51 -6.96 -18.94
N GLU A 148 -6.94 -8.22 -19.00
CA GLU A 148 -8.20 -8.68 -18.39
C GLU A 148 -8.23 -8.46 -16.88
N ARG A 149 -7.10 -8.73 -16.19
CA ARG A 149 -6.98 -8.52 -14.74
C ARG A 149 -7.12 -7.05 -14.35
N TYR A 150 -6.69 -6.09 -15.18
CA TYR A 150 -6.96 -4.66 -14.89
C TYR A 150 -8.47 -4.38 -14.85
N THR A 151 -9.23 -4.94 -15.79
CA THR A 151 -10.70 -4.83 -15.80
C THR A 151 -11.31 -5.50 -14.56
N GLN A 152 -10.87 -6.71 -14.22
CA GLN A 152 -11.34 -7.44 -13.05
C GLN A 152 -11.06 -6.69 -11.74
N ILE A 153 -9.87 -6.10 -11.60
CA ILE A 153 -9.50 -5.27 -10.44
C ILE A 153 -10.41 -4.05 -10.33
N ASN A 154 -10.65 -3.33 -11.43
CA ASN A 154 -11.54 -2.18 -11.43
C ASN A 154 -12.96 -2.58 -11.01
N ASN A 155 -13.48 -3.68 -11.55
CA ASN A 155 -14.81 -4.19 -11.19
C ASN A 155 -14.88 -4.61 -9.72
N PHE A 156 -13.85 -5.28 -9.19
CA PHE A 156 -13.76 -5.65 -7.78
C PHE A 156 -13.77 -4.43 -6.86
N GLU A 157 -12.95 -3.41 -7.16
CA GLU A 157 -12.91 -2.18 -6.37
C GLU A 157 -14.23 -1.41 -6.44
N SER A 158 -14.87 -1.36 -7.61
CA SER A 158 -16.23 -0.79 -7.77
C SER A 158 -17.27 -1.56 -6.96
N LEU A 159 -17.19 -2.89 -6.93
CA LEU A 159 -18.10 -3.74 -6.15
C LEU A 159 -18.03 -3.40 -4.65
N ILE A 160 -16.84 -3.39 -4.05
CA ILE A 160 -16.70 -3.09 -2.62
C ILE A 160 -17.02 -1.62 -2.30
N ALA A 161 -16.73 -0.70 -3.22
CA ALA A 161 -17.07 0.71 -3.08
C ALA A 161 -18.59 0.94 -3.08
N SER A 162 -19.33 0.23 -3.93
CA SER A 162 -20.80 0.29 -3.96
C SER A 162 -21.45 -0.13 -2.64
N ARG A 163 -20.74 -0.89 -1.80
CA ARG A 163 -21.17 -1.33 -0.47
C ARG A 163 -20.69 -0.42 0.67
N GLY A 164 -20.13 0.75 0.37
CA GLY A 164 -19.70 1.73 1.36
C GLY A 164 -18.23 1.60 1.80
N THR A 165 -17.42 0.84 1.07
CA THR A 165 -15.96 0.77 1.31
C THR A 165 -15.25 1.91 0.58
N THR A 166 -14.61 2.82 1.31
CA THR A 166 -13.68 3.77 0.69
C THR A 166 -12.34 3.08 0.43
N VAL A 167 -11.83 3.13 -0.79
CA VAL A 167 -10.54 2.53 -1.16
C VAL A 167 -9.49 3.61 -1.39
N ILE A 168 -8.38 3.58 -0.65
CA ILE A 168 -7.24 4.48 -0.81
C ILE A 168 -6.00 3.66 -1.11
N LYS A 169 -5.32 3.98 -2.22
CA LYS A 169 -4.18 3.21 -2.73
C LYS A 169 -2.92 4.06 -2.70
N PHE A 170 -1.90 3.59 -1.99
CA PHE A 170 -0.60 4.22 -1.87
C PHE A 170 0.46 3.39 -2.59
N MET A 171 1.15 4.00 -3.55
CA MET A 171 2.39 3.47 -4.11
C MET A 171 3.57 4.22 -3.47
N LEU A 172 4.37 3.53 -2.65
CA LEU A 172 5.56 4.13 -2.06
C LEU A 172 6.69 4.12 -3.11
N ASN A 173 6.91 5.27 -3.73
CA ASN A 173 7.92 5.45 -4.75
C ASN A 173 9.28 5.76 -4.12
N ILE A 174 10.30 4.95 -4.43
CA ILE A 174 11.68 5.16 -4.00
C ILE A 174 12.63 5.05 -5.19
N SER A 175 13.78 5.73 -5.13
CA SER A 175 14.79 5.59 -6.17
C SER A 175 15.54 4.26 -6.06
N PRO A 176 16.06 3.72 -7.18
CA PRO A 176 16.93 2.55 -7.15
C PRO A 176 18.13 2.73 -6.23
N ASP A 177 18.73 3.92 -6.16
CA ASP A 177 19.85 4.22 -5.28
C ASP A 177 19.44 4.11 -3.81
N TYR A 178 18.30 4.70 -3.44
CA TYR A 178 17.79 4.61 -2.08
C TYR A 178 17.51 3.17 -1.65
N GLN A 179 16.93 2.37 -2.56
CA GLN A 179 16.69 0.95 -2.32
C GLN A 179 17.99 0.20 -2.02
N LEU A 180 19.05 0.45 -2.80
CA LEU A 180 20.36 -0.17 -2.60
C LEU A 180 20.94 0.17 -1.22
N THR A 181 20.88 1.44 -0.83
CA THR A 181 21.34 1.89 0.49
C THR A 181 20.57 1.21 1.61
N ARG A 182 19.26 0.97 1.43
CA ARG A 182 18.44 0.23 2.40
C ARG A 182 18.81 -1.25 2.48
N PHE A 183 19.14 -1.90 1.37
CA PHE A 183 19.62 -3.30 1.40
C PHE A 183 20.97 -3.41 2.09
N LYS A 184 21.94 -2.54 1.78
CA LYS A 184 23.23 -2.48 2.48
C LYS A 184 23.04 -2.32 4.00
N SER A 185 22.21 -1.35 4.40
CA SER A 185 21.88 -1.11 5.81
C SER A 185 21.21 -2.30 6.51
N ARG A 186 20.48 -3.16 5.78
CA ARG A 186 19.88 -4.38 6.35
C ARG A 186 20.92 -5.47 6.58
N LEU A 187 21.89 -5.61 5.68
CA LEU A 187 22.99 -6.58 5.77
C LEU A 187 24.01 -6.21 6.85
N GLU A 188 24.30 -4.92 6.99
CA GLU A 188 25.24 -4.38 7.98
C GLU A 188 24.66 -4.35 9.40
N ASN A 189 23.35 -4.55 9.56
CA ASN A 189 22.68 -4.54 10.86
C ASN A 189 22.15 -5.93 11.22
N PRO A 190 22.83 -6.67 12.13
CA PRO A 190 22.42 -8.01 12.53
C PRO A 190 20.97 -8.14 12.99
N LYS A 191 20.38 -7.08 13.58
CA LYS A 191 18.98 -7.06 14.04
C LYS A 191 17.96 -6.97 12.88
N LYS A 192 18.43 -6.73 11.65
CA LYS A 192 17.61 -6.58 10.44
C LYS A 192 17.93 -7.62 9.37
N ASN A 193 18.95 -8.46 9.55
CA ASN A 193 19.31 -9.52 8.59
C ASN A 193 18.12 -10.42 8.23
N TRP A 194 17.24 -10.72 9.20
CA TRP A 194 16.02 -11.51 8.98
C TRP A 194 15.03 -10.89 7.98
N LYS A 195 15.18 -9.60 7.65
CA LYS A 195 14.35 -8.87 6.66
C LYS A 195 14.96 -8.88 5.25
N PHE A 196 16.10 -9.51 5.05
CA PHE A 196 16.76 -9.57 3.75
C PHE A 196 16.58 -10.97 3.16
N ASN A 197 16.06 -11.04 1.94
CA ASN A 197 16.03 -12.25 1.15
C ASN A 197 17.00 -12.08 -0.03
N PRO A 198 17.94 -13.01 -0.29
CA PRO A 198 18.81 -12.94 -1.45
C PRO A 198 18.07 -12.73 -2.78
N GLY A 199 16.85 -13.28 -2.92
CA GLY A 199 16.00 -13.06 -4.09
C GLY A 199 15.60 -11.60 -4.33
N ASP A 200 15.67 -10.74 -3.31
CA ASP A 200 15.41 -9.29 -3.44
C ASP A 200 16.42 -8.62 -4.41
N LEU A 201 17.60 -9.23 -4.61
CA LEU A 201 18.61 -8.74 -5.56
C LEU A 201 18.28 -9.11 -7.01
N ASP A 202 17.59 -10.22 -7.23
CA ASP A 202 17.19 -10.65 -8.56
C ASP A 202 15.98 -9.85 -9.04
N GLU A 203 15.01 -9.60 -8.15
CA GLU A 203 13.88 -8.69 -8.43
C GLU A 203 14.31 -7.25 -8.73
N ARG A 204 15.51 -6.85 -8.28
CA ARG A 204 16.06 -5.52 -8.58
C ARG A 204 16.61 -5.41 -10.02
N LYS A 205 17.02 -6.52 -10.63
CA LYS A 205 17.63 -6.53 -11.97
C LYS A 205 16.58 -6.52 -13.08
N LEU A 206 15.35 -6.88 -12.75
CA LEU A 206 14.18 -6.94 -13.63
C LEU A 206 13.46 -5.58 -13.69
#